data_AF-A0A662WU96-F1
#
_entry.id   AF-A0A662WU96-F1
#
_cell.length_a   1.000
_cell.length_b   1.000
_cell.length_c   1.000
_cell.angle_alpha   90.00
_cell.angle_beta   90.00
_cell.angle_gamma   90.00
#
_symmetry.space_group_name_H-M   'P 1'
#
loop_
_entity.id
_entity.type
_entity.pdbx_description
1 polymer ?
#
loop_
_entity_poly.entity_id
_entity_poly.type
_entity_poly.pdbx_seq_one_letter_code
_entity_poly.pdbx_strand_id
1 'polypeptide(L)'
;MLAARRAAAVAAQKRVAFASPMQAAGLADLRDKEKAAEAVFFKYGRSESVELHDVWVDEKALRKLLQKMKGQTDVNDKKGLKDHVEHDKKGLGSIPGLDLSEEQVQALLKWKHHQ
;
A
#
# COMPACT_ATOMS: atom_id res chain seq x y z
N MET A 1 -47.05 17.38 -0.48
CA MET A 1 -47.74 17.05 -1.75
C MET A 1 -46.73 16.50 -2.78
N LEU A 2 -46.18 15.29 -2.57
CA LEU A 2 -45.33 14.60 -3.57
C LEU A 2 -45.20 13.08 -3.31
N ALA A 3 -46.19 12.49 -2.63
CA ALA A 3 -46.23 11.06 -2.30
C ALA A 3 -47.33 10.29 -3.08
N ALA A 4 -47.76 10.82 -4.24
CA ALA A 4 -48.90 10.27 -5.00
C ALA A 4 -48.55 10.03 -6.48
N ARG A 5 -47.35 9.53 -6.79
CA ARG A 5 -46.97 9.12 -8.16
C ARG A 5 -46.30 7.75 -8.26
N ARG A 6 -46.58 6.83 -7.32
CA ARG A 6 -46.13 5.43 -7.39
C ARG A 6 -47.26 4.44 -7.08
N ALA A 7 -48.40 4.56 -7.78
CA ALA A 7 -49.50 3.60 -7.62
C ALA A 7 -50.37 3.46 -8.88
N ALA A 8 -49.78 3.50 -10.08
CA ALA A 8 -50.53 3.30 -11.33
C ALA A 8 -49.80 2.39 -12.34
N ALA A 9 -49.07 1.38 -11.84
CA ALA A 9 -48.46 0.36 -12.69
C ALA A 9 -48.69 -1.07 -12.18
N VAL A 10 -49.70 -1.28 -11.32
CA VAL A 10 -50.11 -2.61 -10.83
C VAL A 10 -51.58 -2.84 -11.22
N ALA A 11 -51.90 -2.68 -12.51
CA ALA A 11 -53.23 -3.00 -13.04
C ALA A 11 -53.19 -3.19 -14.57
N ALA A 12 -52.33 -4.07 -15.08
CA ALA A 12 -52.39 -4.50 -16.48
C ALA A 12 -51.77 -5.90 -16.69
N GLN A 13 -52.03 -6.84 -15.79
CA GLN A 13 -51.77 -8.27 -16.06
C GLN A 13 -52.97 -8.86 -16.80
N LYS A 14 -53.01 -8.69 -18.13
CA LYS A 14 -53.60 -9.66 -19.08
C LYS A 14 -53.52 -9.15 -20.52
N ARG A 15 -52.36 -9.26 -21.17
CA ARG A 15 -52.26 -9.63 -22.60
C ARG A 15 -50.93 -10.34 -22.84
N VAL A 16 -51.04 -11.47 -23.50
CA VAL A 16 -49.96 -12.35 -23.93
C VAL A 16 -49.01 -11.56 -24.82
N ALA A 17 -47.75 -11.41 -24.41
CA ALA A 17 -46.67 -11.04 -25.30
C ALA A 17 -45.49 -11.95 -24.96
N PHE A 18 -45.21 -12.86 -25.89
CA PHE A 18 -44.08 -13.77 -25.89
C PHE A 18 -42.79 -12.92 -25.90
N ALA A 19 -42.27 -12.58 -24.71
CA ALA A 19 -40.99 -11.89 -24.61
C ALA A 19 -39.91 -12.90 -25.00
N SER A 20 -39.34 -12.74 -26.20
CA SER A 20 -38.22 -13.56 -26.64
C SER A 20 -37.05 -13.43 -25.66
N PRO A 21 -36.40 -14.53 -25.25
CA PRO A 21 -35.25 -14.49 -24.33
C PRO A 21 -34.08 -13.63 -24.86
N MET A 22 -34.11 -13.29 -26.15
CA MET A 22 -33.15 -12.43 -26.83
C MET A 22 -33.19 -10.95 -26.38
N GLN A 23 -34.31 -10.45 -25.84
CA GLN A 23 -34.42 -9.05 -25.39
C GLN A 23 -33.99 -8.84 -23.92
N ALA A 24 -34.01 -9.89 -23.09
CA ALA A 24 -33.52 -9.83 -21.72
C ALA A 24 -31.98 -9.86 -21.65
N ALA A 25 -31.33 -10.54 -22.60
CA ALA A 25 -29.87 -10.64 -22.68
C ALA A 25 -29.21 -9.28 -22.98
N GLY A 26 -29.82 -8.44 -23.83
CA GLY A 26 -29.28 -7.11 -24.17
C GLY A 26 -29.37 -6.08 -23.04
N LEU A 27 -30.37 -6.20 -22.15
CA LEU A 27 -30.52 -5.30 -21.01
C LEU A 27 -29.59 -5.65 -19.84
N ALA A 28 -29.23 -6.93 -19.67
CA ALA A 28 -28.20 -7.35 -18.73
C ALA A 28 -26.83 -6.82 -19.14
N ASP A 29 -26.48 -6.97 -20.42
CA ASP A 29 -25.22 -6.48 -21.00
C ASP A 29 -25.08 -4.95 -20.88
N LEU A 30 -26.17 -4.18 -21.04
CA LEU A 30 -26.16 -2.74 -20.82
C LEU A 30 -25.94 -2.36 -19.34
N ARG A 31 -26.58 -3.05 -18.39
CA ARG A 31 -26.39 -2.80 -16.95
C ARG A 31 -24.99 -3.18 -16.48
N ASP A 32 -24.42 -4.25 -17.01
CA ASP A 32 -23.07 -4.67 -16.67
C ASP A 32 -22.03 -3.72 -17.26
N LYS A 33 -22.28 -3.18 -18.47
CA LYS A 33 -21.48 -2.10 -19.06
C LYS A 33 -21.59 -0.79 -18.28
N GLU A 34 -22.78 -0.45 -17.79
CA GLU A 34 -23.01 0.73 -16.95
C GLU A 34 -22.28 0.60 -15.61
N LYS A 35 -22.38 -0.56 -14.94
CA LYS A 35 -21.60 -0.84 -13.72
C LYS A 35 -20.09 -0.85 -13.96
N ALA A 36 -19.64 -1.38 -15.10
CA ALA A 36 -18.22 -1.35 -15.46
C ALA A 36 -17.74 0.08 -15.74
N ALA A 37 -18.55 0.89 -16.42
CA ALA A 37 -18.27 2.30 -16.67
C ALA A 37 -18.28 3.12 -15.37
N GLU A 38 -19.22 2.85 -14.45
CA GLU A 38 -19.25 3.44 -13.11
C GLU A 38 -18.03 3.02 -12.28
N ALA A 39 -17.64 1.74 -12.30
CA ALA A 39 -16.44 1.29 -11.59
C ALA A 39 -15.17 1.96 -12.13
N VAL A 40 -15.09 2.17 -13.45
CA VAL A 40 -14.01 2.94 -14.08
C VAL A 40 -14.11 4.42 -13.70
N PHE A 41 -15.30 5.00 -13.63
CA PHE A 41 -15.54 6.38 -13.19
C PHE A 41 -15.23 6.61 -11.70
N PHE A 42 -15.51 5.66 -10.81
CA PHE A 42 -15.12 5.76 -9.40
C PHE A 42 -13.62 5.47 -9.19
N LYS A 43 -13.02 4.65 -10.05
CA LYS A 43 -11.58 4.33 -10.01
C LYS A 43 -10.69 5.42 -10.62
N TYR A 44 -11.15 6.08 -11.69
CA TYR A 44 -10.37 7.04 -12.47
C TYR A 44 -11.03 8.43 -12.61
N GLY A 45 -12.35 8.53 -12.45
CA GLY A 45 -13.16 9.74 -12.64
C GLY A 45 -13.43 10.54 -11.37
N ARG A 46 -12.72 10.29 -10.25
CA ARG A 46 -12.58 11.30 -9.17
C ARG A 46 -11.64 12.42 -9.64
N SER A 47 -12.06 13.11 -10.70
CA SER A 47 -11.46 14.34 -11.25
C SER A 47 -12.30 15.54 -10.81
N GLU A 48 -12.72 15.56 -9.55
CA GLU A 48 -13.29 16.74 -8.91
C GLU A 48 -12.77 16.81 -7.47
N SER A 49 -11.53 17.27 -7.35
CA SER A 49 -10.90 17.90 -6.17
C SER A 49 -9.44 18.14 -6.54
N VAL A 50 -9.17 19.24 -7.25
CA VAL A 50 -7.83 19.66 -7.66
C VAL A 50 -6.87 19.73 -6.45
N GLU A 51 -7.39 19.92 -5.24
CA GLU A 51 -6.61 19.92 -3.99
C GLU A 51 -6.20 18.53 -3.48
N LEU A 52 -6.92 17.45 -3.82
CA LEU A 52 -6.60 16.07 -3.37
C LEU A 52 -5.57 15.38 -4.26
N HIS A 53 -5.50 15.77 -5.53
CA HIS A 53 -4.49 15.25 -6.46
C HIS A 53 -3.08 15.71 -6.06
N ASP A 54 -2.92 16.97 -5.66
CA ASP A 54 -1.62 17.51 -5.23
C ASP A 54 -1.17 16.89 -3.90
N VAL A 55 -2.11 16.65 -2.97
CA VAL A 55 -1.84 15.91 -1.72
C VAL A 55 -1.37 14.48 -1.99
N TRP A 56 -1.97 13.78 -2.96
CA TRP A 56 -1.57 12.41 -3.30
C TRP A 56 -0.20 12.35 -4.00
N VAL A 57 0.08 13.33 -4.87
CA VAL A 57 1.38 13.47 -5.52
C VAL A 57 2.46 13.74 -4.48
N ASP A 58 2.20 14.63 -3.53
CA ASP A 58 3.12 14.96 -2.44
C ASP A 58 3.30 13.80 -1.46
N GLU A 59 2.23 13.09 -1.10
CA GLU A 59 2.32 11.87 -0.27
C GLU A 59 3.20 10.81 -0.95
N LYS A 60 3.01 10.62 -2.26
CA LYS A 60 3.81 9.68 -3.04
C LYS A 60 5.27 10.13 -3.14
N ALA A 61 5.54 11.42 -3.26
CA ALA A 61 6.88 11.98 -3.24
C ALA A 61 7.54 11.79 -1.86
N LEU A 62 6.79 12.04 -0.78
CA LEU A 62 7.26 11.86 0.59
C LEU A 62 7.56 10.38 0.90
N ARG A 63 6.69 9.46 0.48
CA ARG A 63 6.94 8.01 0.60
C ARG A 63 8.22 7.59 -0.12
N LYS A 64 8.45 8.10 -1.32
CA LYS A 64 9.70 7.85 -2.07
C LYS A 64 10.92 8.45 -1.37
N LEU A 65 10.80 9.66 -0.82
CA LEU A 65 11.87 10.28 -0.06
C LEU A 65 12.21 9.47 1.19
N LEU A 66 11.21 9.07 1.98
CA LEU A 66 11.39 8.23 3.16
C LEU A 66 12.03 6.88 2.80
N GLN A 67 11.62 6.26 1.69
CA GLN A 67 12.23 5.03 1.21
C GLN A 67 13.71 5.24 0.82
N LYS A 68 14.03 6.36 0.17
CA LYS A 68 15.41 6.71 -0.20
C LYS A 68 16.26 6.99 1.05
N MET A 69 15.73 7.75 2.01
CA MET A 69 16.41 8.04 3.28
C MET A 69 16.65 6.76 4.06
N LYS A 70 15.64 5.89 4.18
CA LYS A 70 15.78 4.57 4.79
C LYS A 70 16.89 3.77 4.11
N GLY A 71 16.93 3.74 2.78
CA GLY A 71 17.99 3.04 2.05
C GLY A 71 19.39 3.61 2.32
N GLN A 72 19.52 4.93 2.41
CA GLN A 72 20.80 5.58 2.75
C GLN A 72 21.22 5.30 4.20
N THR A 73 20.29 5.37 5.14
CA THR A 73 20.51 5.05 6.55
C THR A 73 20.87 3.58 6.72
N ASP A 74 20.11 2.65 6.14
CA ASP A 74 20.39 1.21 6.25
C ASP A 74 21.77 0.83 5.68
N VAL A 75 22.23 1.51 4.62
CA VAL A 75 23.58 1.28 4.04
C VAL A 75 24.67 1.85 4.95
N ASN A 76 24.49 3.06 5.46
CA ASN A 76 25.47 3.70 6.34
C ASN A 76 25.53 3.04 7.71
N ASP A 77 24.40 2.61 8.27
CA ASP A 77 24.33 1.92 9.57
C ASP A 77 25.03 0.56 9.51
N LYS A 78 24.85 -0.19 8.41
CA LYS A 78 25.57 -1.46 8.19
C LYS A 78 27.07 -1.27 8.07
N LYS A 79 27.50 -0.19 7.41
CA LYS A 79 28.94 0.12 7.28
C LYS A 79 29.51 0.58 8.63
N GLY A 80 28.85 1.53 9.29
CA GLY A 80 29.26 2.05 10.59
C GLY A 80 29.34 0.95 11.64
N LEU A 81 28.37 0.03 11.68
CA LEU A 81 28.40 -1.11 12.60
C LEU A 81 29.64 -2.00 12.37
N LYS A 82 30.02 -2.27 11.11
CA LYS A 82 31.23 -3.04 10.80
C LYS A 82 32.48 -2.30 11.25
N ASP A 83 32.58 -1.01 10.92
CA ASP A 83 33.72 -0.17 11.31
C ASP A 83 33.88 -0.13 12.85
N HIS A 84 32.76 -0.08 13.59
CA HIS A 84 32.76 -0.15 15.06
C HIS A 84 33.21 -1.51 15.60
N VAL A 85 32.70 -2.60 15.04
CA VAL A 85 33.08 -3.96 15.45
C VAL A 85 34.57 -4.21 15.21
N GLU A 86 35.10 -3.78 14.06
CA GLU A 86 36.52 -3.93 13.73
C GLU A 86 37.41 -3.09 14.65
N HIS A 87 37.02 -1.83 14.92
CA HIS A 87 37.71 -0.97 15.86
C HIS A 87 37.74 -1.58 17.26
N ASP A 88 36.61 -2.09 17.74
CA ASP A 88 36.50 -2.71 19.06
C ASP A 88 37.32 -4.00 19.18
N LYS A 89 37.31 -4.84 18.14
CA LYS A 89 38.14 -6.05 18.09
C LYS A 89 39.63 -5.71 18.14
N LYS A 90 40.05 -4.67 17.41
CA LYS A 90 41.44 -4.17 17.45
C LYS A 90 41.79 -3.58 18.82
N GLY A 91 40.87 -2.84 19.43
CA GLY A 91 41.02 -2.30 20.77
C GLY A 91 41.26 -3.41 21.80
N LEU A 92 40.41 -4.44 21.81
CA LEU A 92 40.53 -5.59 22.72
C LEU A 92 41.88 -6.31 22.59
N GLY A 93 42.37 -6.52 21.36
CA GLY A 93 43.67 -7.18 21.13
C GLY A 93 44.90 -6.31 21.46
N SER A 94 44.73 -5.00 21.61
CA SER A 94 45.82 -4.06 21.91
C SER A 94 46.04 -3.83 23.41
N ILE A 95 45.18 -4.39 24.27
CA ILE A 95 45.28 -4.23 25.73
C ILE A 95 46.34 -5.20 26.28
N PRO A 96 47.47 -4.71 26.81
CA PRO A 96 48.50 -5.57 27.35
C PRO A 96 47.99 -6.34 28.58
N GLY A 97 48.22 -7.65 28.61
CA GLY A 97 47.80 -8.54 29.69
C GLY A 97 46.37 -9.08 29.57
N LEU A 98 45.64 -8.71 28.51
CA LEU A 98 44.32 -9.23 28.22
C LEU A 98 44.41 -10.32 27.15
N ASP A 99 44.44 -11.58 27.58
CA ASP A 99 44.36 -12.74 26.68
C ASP A 99 42.93 -13.26 26.67
N LEU A 100 42.15 -12.86 25.65
CA LEU A 100 40.77 -13.29 25.46
C LEU A 100 40.70 -14.28 24.31
N SER A 101 39.95 -15.36 24.51
CA SER A 101 39.62 -16.25 23.40
C SER A 101 38.71 -15.54 22.39
N GLU A 102 38.75 -15.96 21.13
CA GLU A 102 37.88 -15.39 20.08
C GLU A 102 36.38 -15.50 20.46
N GLU A 103 35.99 -16.54 21.20
CA GLU A 103 34.63 -16.70 21.71
C GLU A 103 34.25 -15.63 22.74
N GLN A 104 35.18 -15.26 23.64
CA GLN A 104 34.97 -14.21 24.63
C GLN A 104 34.90 -12.82 23.97
N VAL A 105 35.76 -12.57 22.97
CA VAL A 105 35.72 -11.34 22.17
C VAL A 105 34.37 -11.21 21.46
N GLN A 106 33.88 -12.29 20.84
CA GLN A 106 32.56 -12.29 20.20
C GLN A 106 31.42 -12.10 21.19
N ALA A 107 31.49 -12.70 22.38
CA ALA A 107 30.48 -12.50 23.43
C ALA A 107 30.41 -11.04 23.90
N LEU A 108 31.57 -10.39 24.09
CA LEU A 108 31.65 -8.98 24.47
C LEU A 108 31.11 -8.05 23.36
N LEU A 109 31.43 -8.34 22.11
CA LEU A 109 30.91 -7.57 20.97
C LEU A 109 29.39 -7.72 20.84
N LYS A 110 28.84 -8.93 21.02
CA LYS A 110 27.38 -9.16 21.03
C LYS A 110 26.70 -8.39 22.16
N TRP A 111 27.27 -8.44 23.37
CA TRP A 111 26.76 -7.68 24.52
C TRP A 111 26.75 -6.17 24.23
N LYS A 112 27.85 -5.62 23.71
CA LYS A 112 27.98 -4.19 23.42
C LYS A 112 26.99 -3.70 22.35
N HIS A 113 26.79 -4.48 21.29
CA HIS A 113 25.94 -4.07 20.16
C HIS A 113 24.47 -4.50 20.30
N HIS A 114 24.09 -5.14 21.41
CA HIS A 114 22.74 -5.67 21.64
C HIS A 114 22.24 -6.52 20.45
N GLN A 115 23.13 -7.36 19.92
CA GLN A 115 22.81 -8.33 18.87
C GLN A 115 22.36 -9.67 19.43
#